data_AF-A0A0R2SKE0-F1
#
_entry.id   AF-A0A0R2SKE0-F1
#
_cell.length_a   1.000
_cell.length_b   1.000
_cell.length_c   1.000
_cell.angle_alpha   90.00
_cell.angle_beta   90.00
_cell.angle_gamma   90.00
#
_symmetry.space_group_name_H-M   'P 1'
#
loop_
_entity.id
_entity.type
_entity.pdbx_description
1 polymer ?
#
loop_
_entity_poly.entity_id
_entity_poly.type
_entity_poly.pdbx_seq_one_letter_code
_entity_poly.pdbx_strand_id
1 'polypeptide(L)'
;MIKAKAGGKHMVNGSRNRRCLGRQEFHSRLLSLPCLFAASLLFLATPLAAQHSHGVLTPGVTFPTDDSVLDESPQMIMMSFRVDVTLLKLALYSAEGDWINIGFAYDPNRMADSFAYPLGFELPDSEYYIARWSVTDGKRGLLNGEFKFSIGDDAIPPSEVIASKVSDAVESLPSTGSYRVVPKD
;
A
#
# COMPACT_ATOMS: atom_id res chain seq x y z
N MET A 1 -46.67 28.80 43.70
CA MET A 1 -47.15 27.88 44.74
C MET A 1 -46.15 26.72 44.84
N ILE A 2 -45.44 26.63 45.98
CA ILE A 2 -44.82 25.42 46.61
C ILE A 2 -43.56 24.82 45.91
N LYS A 3 -42.32 25.09 46.37
CA LYS A 3 -41.50 24.47 47.49
C LYS A 3 -40.63 23.29 46.97
N ALA A 4 -39.31 23.45 46.75
CA ALA A 4 -38.16 23.39 47.69
C ALA A 4 -37.88 22.02 48.36
N LYS A 5 -36.66 21.46 48.17
CA LYS A 5 -35.81 20.73 49.17
C LYS A 5 -34.48 20.29 48.49
N ALA A 6 -33.29 20.78 48.84
CA ALA A 6 -32.40 20.41 49.99
C ALA A 6 -32.17 18.89 50.11
N GLY A 7 -30.98 18.31 50.24
CA GLY A 7 -29.62 18.78 50.54
C GLY A 7 -28.86 17.62 51.24
N GLY A 8 -27.53 17.70 51.36
CA GLY A 8 -26.79 17.17 52.53
C GLY A 8 -26.03 15.83 52.46
N LYS A 9 -24.69 15.94 52.40
CA LYS A 9 -23.64 15.43 53.33
C LYS A 9 -23.66 13.97 53.85
N HIS A 10 -22.49 13.32 53.74
CA HIS A 10 -21.65 12.64 54.78
C HIS A 10 -20.87 11.48 54.10
N MET A 11 -19.54 11.48 53.98
CA MET A 11 -18.47 11.28 54.99
C MET A 11 -18.55 9.97 55.82
N VAL A 12 -17.54 9.12 55.59
CA VAL A 12 -16.79 8.29 56.57
C VAL A 12 -17.46 6.98 57.03
N ASN A 13 -16.83 5.81 56.79
CA ASN A 13 -15.86 5.14 57.69
C ASN A 13 -15.62 3.66 57.34
N GLY A 14 -14.47 3.12 57.79
CA GLY A 14 -14.24 1.67 57.99
C GLY A 14 -13.09 1.10 57.15
N SER A 15 -11.81 1.10 57.55
CA SER A 15 -11.13 0.64 58.77
C SER A 15 -10.88 -0.87 58.85
N ARG A 16 -9.58 -1.19 59.08
CA ARG A 16 -8.95 -2.41 59.66
C ARG A 16 -8.61 -3.54 58.68
N ASN A 17 -7.32 -3.76 58.32
CA ASN A 17 -6.15 -4.17 59.13
C ASN A 17 -6.16 -5.68 59.49
N ARG A 18 -5.17 -6.42 58.96
CA ARG A 18 -4.18 -7.22 59.72
C ARG A 18 -3.74 -8.53 59.02
N ARG A 19 -2.41 -8.75 59.13
CA ARG A 19 -1.63 -10.01 59.28
C ARG A 19 -0.72 -10.31 58.07
N CYS A 20 0.58 -10.06 58.16
CA CYS A 20 1.65 -10.71 58.95
C CYS A 20 2.16 -12.02 58.34
N LEU A 21 3.44 -11.95 57.95
CA LEU A 21 4.53 -12.93 58.05
C LEU A 21 4.23 -14.44 58.00
N GLY A 22 4.90 -15.09 57.05
CA GLY A 22 5.37 -16.48 57.14
C GLY A 22 6.38 -16.72 56.02
N ARG A 23 7.65 -16.37 56.21
CA ARG A 23 8.73 -17.24 56.70
C ARG A 23 9.19 -18.25 55.63
N GLN A 24 10.31 -17.90 55.00
CA GLN A 24 11.19 -18.81 54.27
C GLN A 24 11.66 -19.94 55.19
N GLU A 25 11.67 -21.17 54.68
CA GLU A 25 12.51 -22.22 55.24
C GLU A 25 13.20 -22.97 54.09
N PHE A 26 14.51 -22.77 54.02
CA PHE A 26 15.47 -23.46 53.16
C PHE A 26 15.74 -24.83 53.76
N HIS A 27 15.24 -25.91 53.17
CA HIS A 27 15.65 -27.26 53.57
C HIS A 27 16.31 -27.98 52.39
N SER A 28 17.64 -27.89 52.42
CA SER A 28 18.59 -28.67 51.63
C SER A 28 18.63 -30.13 52.12
N ARG A 29 18.34 -31.09 51.24
CA ARG A 29 18.77 -32.49 51.36
C ARG A 29 19.09 -33.02 49.96
N LEU A 30 20.38 -33.25 49.73
CA LEU A 30 20.96 -33.95 48.58
C LEU A 30 20.83 -35.47 48.72
N LEU A 31 20.89 -36.13 47.55
CA LEU A 31 21.20 -37.54 47.23
C LEU A 31 20.06 -38.56 47.11
N SER A 32 19.68 -38.84 45.84
CA SER A 32 19.85 -40.17 45.22
C SER A 32 19.59 -40.13 43.69
N LEU A 33 20.60 -40.53 42.90
CA LEU A 33 20.63 -40.81 41.44
C LEU A 33 19.61 -41.91 41.01
N PRO A 34 19.43 -42.23 39.71
CA PRO A 34 19.29 -41.40 38.51
C PRO A 34 18.10 -41.91 37.66
N CYS A 35 17.05 -41.14 37.46
CA CYS A 35 15.98 -41.54 36.54
C CYS A 35 15.49 -40.32 35.80
N LEU A 36 15.18 -40.53 34.52
CA LEU A 36 14.59 -39.56 33.58
C LEU A 36 15.61 -38.65 32.87
N PHE A 37 16.45 -39.32 32.08
CA PHE A 37 17.02 -38.83 30.82
C PHE A 37 15.91 -38.48 29.79
N ALA A 38 14.95 -37.62 30.16
CA ALA A 38 13.72 -37.40 29.36
C ALA A 38 13.18 -35.97 29.44
N ALA A 39 14.01 -34.95 29.71
CA ALA A 39 13.55 -33.56 29.81
C ALA A 39 14.39 -32.54 29.04
N SER A 40 15.25 -32.97 28.11
CA SER A 40 16.19 -32.09 27.39
C SER A 40 15.79 -31.75 25.95
N LEU A 41 14.53 -31.96 25.54
CA LEU A 41 14.07 -31.77 24.15
C LEU A 41 13.01 -30.66 23.97
N LEU A 42 12.81 -29.79 24.96
CA LEU A 42 11.80 -28.71 24.88
C LEU A 42 12.38 -27.30 24.82
N PHE A 43 13.49 -27.09 24.11
CA PHE A 43 14.04 -25.74 23.88
C PHE A 43 14.51 -25.47 22.44
N LEU A 44 13.87 -26.09 21.44
CA LEU A 44 13.88 -25.57 20.07
C LEU A 44 12.56 -24.83 19.77
N ALA A 45 12.27 -23.79 20.55
CA ALA A 45 11.35 -22.75 20.09
C ALA A 45 12.15 -21.81 19.18
N THR A 46 12.29 -22.17 17.90
CA THR A 46 12.69 -21.21 16.88
C THR A 46 11.65 -20.09 16.88
N PRO A 47 12.00 -18.80 17.02
CA PRO A 47 11.06 -17.75 16.72
C PRO A 47 10.69 -17.94 15.25
N LEU A 48 9.43 -18.29 14.99
CA LEU A 48 8.84 -18.20 13.66
C LEU A 48 9.06 -16.74 13.25
N ALA A 49 9.98 -16.51 12.30
CA ALA A 49 10.14 -15.21 11.70
C ALA A 49 8.74 -14.79 11.26
N ALA A 50 8.23 -13.71 11.84
CA ALA A 50 7.01 -13.10 11.36
C ALA A 50 7.23 -12.86 9.87
N GLN A 51 6.53 -13.60 9.01
CA GLN A 51 6.48 -13.29 7.60
C GLN A 51 5.72 -11.97 7.53
N HIS A 52 6.46 -10.87 7.51
CA HIS A 52 5.87 -9.57 7.25
C HIS A 52 5.39 -9.61 5.80
N SER A 53 4.12 -9.94 5.58
CA SER A 53 3.42 -9.62 4.34
C SER A 53 3.36 -8.10 4.28
N HIS A 54 4.43 -7.49 3.79
CA HIS A 54 4.44 -6.07 3.49
C HIS A 54 3.53 -5.89 2.28
N GLY A 55 2.21 -5.75 2.52
CA GLY A 55 1.20 -5.63 1.48
C GLY A 55 1.63 -4.64 0.40
N VAL A 56 1.76 -5.10 -0.84
CA VAL A 56 2.26 -4.30 -1.96
C VAL A 56 1.23 -3.20 -2.27
N LEU A 57 1.68 -1.94 -2.32
CA LEU A 57 0.84 -0.75 -2.58
C LEU A 57 0.48 -0.58 -4.07
N THR A 58 0.98 -1.45 -4.94
CA THR A 58 0.54 -1.54 -6.34
C THR A 58 -0.85 -2.16 -6.41
N PRO A 59 -1.76 -1.62 -7.24
CA PRO A 59 -3.04 -2.26 -7.52
C PRO A 59 -2.82 -3.73 -7.89
N GLY A 60 -3.62 -4.61 -7.30
CA GLY A 60 -3.68 -6.01 -7.70
C GLY A 60 -4.51 -6.21 -8.97
N VAL A 61 -5.46 -5.32 -9.24
CA VAL A 61 -6.35 -5.33 -10.40
C VAL A 61 -6.63 -3.89 -10.83
N THR A 62 -6.65 -3.66 -12.13
CA THR A 62 -7.10 -2.40 -12.74
C THR A 62 -8.18 -2.67 -13.78
N PHE A 63 -9.05 -1.70 -14.00
CA PHE A 63 -9.89 -1.62 -15.19
C PHE A 63 -9.74 -0.21 -15.78
N PRO A 64 -9.39 -0.05 -17.06
CA PRO A 64 -8.90 -1.08 -17.96
C PRO A 64 -7.67 -1.85 -17.40
N THR A 65 -7.47 -3.08 -17.87
CA THR A 65 -6.29 -3.87 -17.46
C THR A 65 -5.05 -3.28 -18.11
N ASP A 66 -3.90 -3.34 -17.43
CA ASP A 66 -2.65 -2.91 -18.06
C ASP A 66 -2.37 -3.70 -19.35
N ASP A 67 -1.99 -2.97 -20.39
CA ASP A 67 -1.72 -3.44 -21.74
C ASP A 67 -2.95 -4.02 -22.49
N SER A 68 -4.18 -3.76 -22.02
CA SER A 68 -5.39 -4.25 -22.69
C SER A 68 -5.76 -3.44 -23.92
N VAL A 69 -6.38 -4.12 -24.89
CA VAL A 69 -7.14 -3.52 -25.99
C VAL A 69 -8.63 -3.65 -25.66
N LEU A 70 -9.36 -2.55 -25.78
CA LEU A 70 -10.81 -2.49 -25.57
C LEU A 70 -11.53 -2.28 -26.89
N ASP A 71 -12.71 -2.87 -27.06
CA ASP A 71 -13.55 -2.62 -28.24
C ASP A 71 -14.13 -1.20 -28.22
N GLU A 72 -14.48 -0.70 -27.02
CA GLU A 72 -15.13 0.59 -26.82
C GLU A 72 -14.50 1.40 -25.67
N SER A 73 -14.78 2.70 -25.65
CA SER A 73 -14.29 3.60 -24.60
C SER A 73 -14.80 3.16 -23.22
N PRO A 74 -13.91 3.01 -22.21
CA PRO A 74 -14.33 2.59 -20.89
C PRO A 74 -15.20 3.66 -20.25
N GLN A 75 -16.23 3.23 -19.52
CA GLN A 75 -17.11 4.14 -18.79
C GLN A 75 -16.52 4.59 -17.45
N MET A 76 -15.49 3.89 -16.97
CA MET A 76 -14.86 4.13 -15.69
C MET A 76 -13.42 3.62 -15.64
N ILE A 77 -12.63 4.21 -14.75
CA ILE A 77 -11.35 3.68 -14.31
C ILE A 77 -11.50 3.08 -12.92
N MET A 78 -11.07 1.83 -12.75
CA MET A 78 -11.09 1.13 -11.47
C MET A 78 -9.69 0.66 -11.07
N MET A 79 -9.37 0.77 -9.79
CA MET A 79 -8.14 0.23 -9.21
C MET A 79 -8.47 -0.42 -7.86
N SER A 80 -8.02 -1.66 -7.67
CA SER A 80 -8.14 -2.38 -6.40
C SER A 80 -6.77 -2.71 -5.83
N PHE A 81 -6.56 -2.32 -4.60
CA PHE A 81 -5.34 -2.46 -3.81
C PHE A 81 -5.49 -3.59 -2.79
N ARG A 82 -4.35 -4.12 -2.31
CA ARG A 82 -4.36 -5.17 -1.27
C ARG A 82 -4.48 -4.65 0.16
N VAL A 83 -4.41 -3.33 0.31
CA VAL A 83 -4.48 -2.63 1.60
C VAL A 83 -5.25 -1.33 1.40
N ASP A 84 -5.79 -0.78 2.47
CA ASP A 84 -6.40 0.55 2.44
C ASP A 84 -5.34 1.61 2.11
N VAL A 85 -5.64 2.44 1.13
CA VAL A 85 -4.80 3.56 0.71
C VAL A 85 -5.64 4.82 0.56
N THR A 86 -4.97 5.96 0.56
CA THR A 86 -5.52 7.23 0.06
C THR A 86 -5.06 7.42 -1.39
N LEU A 87 -6.00 7.58 -2.31
CA LEU A 87 -5.71 7.94 -3.69
C LEU A 87 -5.46 9.45 -3.78
N LEU A 88 -4.20 9.82 -4.06
CA LEU A 88 -3.74 11.21 -4.08
C LEU A 88 -3.85 11.84 -5.46
N LYS A 89 -3.66 11.03 -6.51
CA LYS A 89 -3.74 11.46 -7.90
C LYS A 89 -4.29 10.33 -8.75
N LEU A 90 -5.17 10.69 -9.69
CA LEU A 90 -5.50 9.92 -10.87
C LEU A 90 -5.53 10.88 -12.06
N ALA A 91 -4.73 10.61 -13.08
CA ALA A 91 -4.65 11.42 -14.28
C ALA A 91 -4.59 10.52 -15.51
N LEU A 92 -5.27 10.93 -16.58
CA LEU A 92 -5.31 10.23 -17.85
C LEU A 92 -4.57 11.05 -18.90
N TYR A 93 -3.81 10.39 -19.76
CA TYR A 93 -3.07 11.02 -20.85
C TYR A 93 -3.26 10.25 -22.15
N SER A 94 -3.12 10.93 -23.28
CA SER A 94 -2.99 10.32 -24.62
C SER A 94 -1.59 9.72 -24.82
N ALA A 95 -1.38 9.03 -25.95
CA ALA A 95 -0.08 8.50 -26.36
C ALA A 95 0.99 9.60 -26.54
N GLU A 96 0.56 10.79 -26.96
CA GLU A 96 1.38 11.99 -27.16
C GLU A 96 1.73 12.67 -25.82
N GLY A 97 1.09 12.24 -24.73
CA GLY A 97 1.26 12.82 -23.40
C GLY A 97 0.32 14.00 -23.12
N ASP A 98 -0.69 14.22 -23.96
CA ASP A 98 -1.69 15.26 -23.73
C ASP A 98 -2.59 14.88 -22.54
N TRP A 99 -2.82 15.83 -21.64
CA TRP A 99 -3.64 15.59 -20.46
C TRP A 99 -5.13 15.55 -20.82
N ILE A 100 -5.78 14.44 -20.49
CA ILE A 100 -7.23 14.27 -20.62
C ILE A 100 -7.86 14.58 -19.26
N ASN A 101 -8.64 15.65 -19.19
CA ASN A 101 -9.28 16.06 -17.95
C ASN A 101 -10.46 15.14 -17.62
N ILE A 102 -10.22 14.19 -16.72
CA ILE A 102 -11.26 13.28 -16.22
C ILE A 102 -12.04 13.84 -15.02
N GLY A 103 -11.69 15.03 -14.50
CA GLY A 103 -12.38 15.65 -13.37
C GLY A 103 -11.99 15.10 -11.99
N PHE A 104 -10.86 14.38 -11.87
CA PHE A 104 -10.44 13.78 -10.60
C PHE A 104 -10.33 14.83 -9.49
N ALA A 105 -10.98 14.54 -8.36
CA ALA A 105 -10.94 15.36 -7.17
C ALA A 105 -10.37 14.54 -6.00
N TYR A 106 -9.31 15.06 -5.39
CA TYR A 106 -8.72 14.47 -4.19
C TYR A 106 -9.66 14.59 -3.00
N ASP A 107 -9.90 13.48 -2.29
CA ASP A 107 -10.60 13.45 -1.01
C ASP A 107 -9.65 12.94 0.09
N PRO A 108 -9.21 13.80 1.02
CA PRO A 108 -8.29 13.40 2.09
C PRO A 108 -8.89 12.43 3.11
N ASN A 109 -10.22 12.36 3.21
CA ASN A 109 -10.89 11.50 4.18
C ASN A 109 -11.18 10.10 3.62
N ARG A 110 -10.97 9.89 2.32
CA ARG A 110 -11.22 8.62 1.65
C ARG A 110 -9.98 7.73 1.74
N MET A 111 -10.00 6.80 2.71
CA MET A 111 -9.12 5.62 2.73
C MET A 111 -9.93 4.39 2.36
N ALA A 112 -9.51 3.70 1.30
CA ALA A 112 -10.17 2.49 0.81
C ALA A 112 -9.17 1.59 0.07
N ASP A 113 -9.53 0.33 -0.11
CA ASP A 113 -8.81 -0.62 -0.95
C ASP A 113 -9.28 -0.60 -2.41
N SER A 114 -10.38 0.10 -2.73
CA SER A 114 -10.94 0.14 -4.09
C SER A 114 -11.43 1.53 -4.49
N PHE A 115 -11.07 1.91 -5.71
CA PHE A 115 -11.41 3.19 -6.30
C PHE A 115 -12.03 2.97 -7.67
N ALA A 116 -13.30 3.35 -7.81
CA ALA A 116 -14.00 3.47 -9.08
C ALA A 116 -14.18 4.95 -9.41
N TYR A 117 -13.77 5.34 -10.60
CA TYR A 117 -13.82 6.71 -11.07
C TYR A 117 -14.55 6.77 -12.42
N PRO A 118 -15.80 7.26 -12.48
CA PRO A 118 -16.55 7.35 -13.74
C PRO A 118 -15.96 8.43 -14.65
N LEU A 119 -15.84 8.14 -15.95
CA LEU A 119 -15.35 9.12 -16.92
C LEU A 119 -16.47 10.03 -17.42
N GLY A 120 -17.65 9.47 -17.72
CA GLY A 120 -18.84 10.26 -18.09
C GLY A 120 -18.76 10.94 -19.47
N PHE A 121 -17.75 10.62 -20.27
CA PHE A 121 -17.57 11.04 -21.65
C PHE A 121 -16.77 9.99 -22.42
N GLU A 122 -16.84 10.06 -23.75
CA GLU A 122 -16.04 9.23 -24.64
C GLU A 122 -14.63 9.79 -24.79
N LEU A 123 -13.61 8.94 -24.65
CA LEU A 123 -12.23 9.39 -24.71
C LEU A 123 -11.87 9.91 -26.12
N PRO A 124 -11.08 10.99 -26.23
CA PRO A 124 -10.63 11.50 -27.52
C PRO A 124 -9.66 10.51 -28.18
N ASP A 125 -9.73 10.40 -29.51
CA ASP A 125 -8.92 9.47 -30.30
C ASP A 125 -7.41 9.54 -29.96
N SER A 126 -6.80 8.37 -29.75
CA SER A 126 -5.38 8.21 -29.44
C SER A 126 -4.96 6.74 -29.62
N GLU A 127 -3.71 6.49 -30.03
CA GLU A 127 -3.19 5.12 -30.22
C GLU A 127 -3.25 4.28 -28.93
N TYR A 128 -3.03 4.92 -27.78
CA TYR A 128 -3.21 4.34 -26.46
C TYR A 128 -3.36 5.45 -25.41
N TYR A 129 -3.81 5.06 -24.23
CA TYR A 129 -4.01 5.94 -23.09
C TYR A 129 -3.10 5.52 -21.93
N ILE A 130 -2.72 6.47 -21.10
CA ILE A 130 -1.88 6.27 -19.92
C ILE A 130 -2.62 6.76 -18.69
N ALA A 131 -3.05 5.84 -17.84
CA ALA A 131 -3.62 6.17 -16.53
C ALA A 131 -2.51 6.19 -15.48
N ARG A 132 -2.18 7.37 -14.96
CA ARG A 132 -1.18 7.57 -13.90
C ARG A 132 -1.86 7.78 -12.57
N TRP A 133 -1.36 7.10 -11.55
CA TRP A 133 -1.91 7.16 -10.20
C TRP A 133 -0.82 7.34 -9.14
N SER A 134 -1.22 7.91 -8.02
CA SER A 134 -0.39 8.06 -6.84
C SER A 134 -1.20 7.73 -5.60
N VAL A 135 -0.64 6.89 -4.72
CA VAL A 135 -1.30 6.46 -3.47
C VAL A 135 -0.37 6.54 -2.28
N THR A 136 -0.95 6.58 -1.08
CA THR A 136 -0.21 6.40 0.17
C THR A 136 -1.04 5.63 1.18
N ASP A 137 -0.39 4.82 2.03
CA ASP A 137 -1.01 4.18 3.19
C ASP A 137 -0.77 4.97 4.50
N GLY A 138 -0.21 6.18 4.39
CA GLY A 138 0.18 7.03 5.51
C GLY A 138 1.41 6.56 6.30
N LYS A 139 2.02 5.41 5.93
CA LYS A 139 3.15 4.81 6.65
C LYS A 139 4.41 4.68 5.80
N ARG A 140 4.26 4.19 4.57
CA ARG A 140 5.35 3.78 3.67
C ARG A 140 5.74 4.85 2.64
N GLY A 141 5.09 6.01 2.71
CA GLY A 141 5.30 7.11 1.79
C GLY A 141 4.39 7.03 0.57
N LEU A 142 4.77 7.77 -0.47
CA LEU A 142 4.05 7.89 -1.73
C LEU A 142 4.49 6.77 -2.69
N LEU A 143 3.55 6.00 -3.23
CA LEU A 143 3.79 5.13 -4.37
C LEU A 143 3.14 5.75 -5.61
N ASN A 144 3.88 5.76 -6.71
CA ASN A 144 3.38 6.13 -8.03
C ASN A 144 3.35 4.91 -8.92
N GLY A 145 2.40 4.88 -9.84
CA GLY A 145 2.40 3.91 -10.91
C GLY A 145 1.55 4.36 -12.07
N GLU A 146 1.50 3.52 -13.09
CA GLU A 146 0.71 3.74 -14.27
C GLU A 146 0.28 2.41 -14.88
N PHE A 147 -0.77 2.45 -15.68
CA PHE A 147 -1.14 1.37 -16.59
C PHE A 147 -1.62 1.97 -17.91
N LYS A 148 -1.52 1.19 -18.98
CA LYS A 148 -1.84 1.63 -20.34
C LYS A 148 -2.91 0.75 -20.94
N PHE A 149 -3.71 1.31 -21.85
CA PHE A 149 -4.71 0.56 -22.61
C PHE A 149 -4.97 1.25 -23.94
N SER A 150 -5.45 0.53 -24.94
CA SER A 150 -5.88 1.06 -26.24
C SER A 150 -7.35 0.76 -26.49
N ILE A 151 -7.96 1.46 -27.46
CA ILE A 151 -9.38 1.34 -27.80
C ILE A 151 -9.52 1.22 -29.32
N GLY A 152 -10.36 0.29 -29.79
CA GLY A 152 -10.78 0.17 -31.17
C GLY A 152 -10.52 -1.22 -31.76
N ASP A 153 -11.26 -1.54 -32.83
CA ASP A 153 -11.23 -2.87 -33.48
C ASP A 153 -9.85 -3.22 -34.08
N ASP A 154 -9.15 -2.21 -34.60
CA ASP A 154 -7.81 -2.35 -35.19
C ASP A 154 -6.68 -1.94 -34.22
N ALA A 155 -7.02 -1.67 -32.95
CA ALA A 155 -6.03 -1.28 -31.97
C ALA A 155 -5.18 -2.49 -31.53
N ILE A 156 -3.90 -2.23 -31.28
CA ILE A 156 -2.96 -3.22 -30.76
C ILE A 156 -2.58 -2.85 -29.32
N PRO A 157 -2.01 -3.79 -28.53
CA PRO A 157 -1.58 -3.51 -27.17
C PRO A 157 -0.58 -2.34 -27.12
N PRO A 158 -0.70 -1.43 -26.13
CA PRO A 158 0.23 -0.31 -25.96
C PRO A 158 1.71 -0.73 -25.97
N SER A 159 2.05 -1.88 -25.40
CA SER A 159 3.41 -2.40 -25.38
C SER A 159 3.97 -2.64 -26.78
N GLU A 160 3.15 -3.10 -27.73
CA GLU A 160 3.52 -3.33 -29.13
C GLU A 160 3.70 -2.02 -29.89
N VAL A 161 2.78 -1.05 -29.68
CA VAL A 161 2.91 0.30 -30.24
C VAL A 161 4.23 0.93 -29.81
N ILE A 162 4.53 0.88 -28.51
CA ILE A 162 5.75 1.46 -27.93
C ILE A 162 6.98 0.75 -28.46
N ALA A 163 6.98 -0.58 -28.52
CA ALA A 163 8.10 -1.35 -29.06
C ALA A 163 8.41 -0.99 -30.51
N SER A 164 7.38 -0.79 -31.33
CA SER A 164 7.52 -0.40 -32.74
C SER A 164 8.16 0.99 -32.86
N LYS A 165 7.67 1.98 -32.10
CA LYS A 165 8.22 3.34 -32.10
C LYS A 165 9.67 3.40 -31.61
N VAL A 166 10.01 2.59 -30.60
CA VAL A 166 11.39 2.51 -30.07
C VAL A 166 12.32 1.85 -31.09
N SER A 167 11.86 0.83 -31.81
CA SER A 167 12.64 0.19 -32.88
C SER A 167 12.97 1.15 -34.03
N ASP A 168 12.04 2.05 -34.35
CA ASP A 168 12.23 3.06 -35.41
C ASP A 168 13.11 4.25 -34.97
N ALA A 169 13.36 4.39 -33.67
CA ALA A 169 14.22 5.45 -33.16
C ALA A 169 15.69 5.16 -33.50
N VAL A 170 16.29 5.99 -34.35
CA VAL A 170 17.72 5.88 -34.69
C VAL A 170 18.57 6.31 -33.48
N GLU A 171 19.31 5.35 -32.90
CA GLU A 171 20.29 5.62 -31.84
C GLU A 171 21.45 6.47 -32.39
N SER A 172 21.40 7.78 -32.16
CA SER A 172 22.47 8.70 -32.50
C SER A 172 23.57 8.63 -31.45
N LEU A 173 24.48 7.66 -31.61
CA LEU A 173 25.69 7.60 -30.79
C LEU A 173 26.64 8.76 -31.18
N PRO A 174 27.19 9.51 -30.20
CA PRO A 174 28.25 10.45 -30.53
C PRO A 174 29.45 9.69 -31.10
N SER A 175 29.96 10.13 -32.25
CA SER A 175 31.11 9.51 -32.94
C SER A 175 32.39 9.45 -32.09
N THR A 176 32.46 10.19 -30.99
CA THR A 176 33.61 10.22 -30.08
C THR A 176 33.35 9.37 -28.84
N GLY A 177 33.62 8.06 -28.95
CA GLY A 177 33.72 7.14 -27.81
C GLY A 177 34.92 7.45 -26.90
N SER A 178 35.03 8.66 -26.37
CA SER A 178 36.17 9.11 -25.56
C SER A 178 35.72 10.03 -24.43
N TYR A 179 35.34 9.43 -23.30
CA TYR A 179 35.49 10.09 -22.00
C TYR A 179 36.98 10.15 -21.65
N ARG A 180 37.73 11.03 -22.30
CA ARG A 180 39.04 11.47 -21.80
C ARG A 180 38.94 12.94 -21.50
N VAL A 181 38.82 13.23 -20.21
CA VAL A 181 39.06 14.57 -19.68
C VAL A 181 40.49 14.93 -20.06
N VAL A 182 40.65 15.87 -20.98
CA VAL A 182 41.97 16.43 -21.30
C VAL A 182 42.38 17.25 -20.06
N PRO A 183 43.50 16.91 -19.39
CA PRO A 183 44.00 17.71 -18.28
C PRO A 183 44.33 19.12 -18.78
N LYS A 184 43.94 20.11 -17.98
CA LYS A 184 44.20 21.51 -18.27
C LYS A 184 45.61 21.82 -17.78
N ASP A 185 46.53 22.11 -18.71
CA ASP A 185 47.84 22.70 -18.40
C ASP A 185 47.69 24.15 -17.92
#